data_AF-A0A3T1B9J5-F1
#
_entry.id   AF-A0A3T1B9J5-F1
#
_cell.length_a   1.000
_cell.length_b   1.000
_cell.length_c   1.000
_cell.angle_alpha   90.00
_cell.angle_beta   90.00
_cell.angle_gamma   90.00
#
_symmetry.space_group_name_H-M   'P 1'
#
loop_
_entity.id
_entity.type
_entity.pdbx_description
1 polymer ?
#
loop_
_entity_poly.entity_id
_entity_poly.type
_entity_poly.pdbx_seq_one_letter_code
_entity_poly.pdbx_strand_id
1 'polypeptide(L)'
;MSTKISEDLARTTIAGWYLRLADNQCTQRNHWQTKIMYYRAVAELLAARPDHSLTWKAIVGAVQPRGCRSTFYEVAGQRARHGMIGELLADGRLSSVEIAMRYGRIGPVEQLIDETKVWSFWPHRQRFAESAQAAGPSPDPVPGELRDALLTWQDRNPALAAANAHRPPACAVEDLTLLHRGRLAATRAEGRLTEILRHAAPR
;
A
#
# COMPACT_ATOMS: atom_id res chain seq x y z
N MET A 1 5.75 -18.94 19.99
CA MET A 1 4.96 -19.03 18.74
C MET A 1 4.91 -17.73 17.94
N SER A 2 5.36 -16.60 18.50
CA SER A 2 5.12 -15.27 17.92
C SER A 2 6.27 -14.69 17.08
N THR A 3 7.49 -15.26 17.11
CA THR A 3 8.56 -14.95 16.14
C THR A 3 8.14 -15.26 14.70
N LYS A 4 7.31 -16.30 14.54
CA LYS A 4 6.85 -16.79 13.23
C LYS A 4 5.98 -15.78 12.49
N ILE A 5 5.13 -15.01 13.18
CA ILE A 5 4.20 -14.07 12.53
C ILE A 5 4.96 -12.90 11.93
N SER A 6 5.91 -12.30 12.66
CA SER A 6 6.71 -11.20 12.13
C SER A 6 7.55 -11.63 10.93
N GLU A 7 8.10 -12.84 10.95
CA GLU A 7 8.83 -13.40 9.81
C GLU A 7 7.92 -13.72 8.62
N ASP A 8 6.69 -14.20 8.88
CA ASP A 8 5.70 -14.48 7.84
C ASP A 8 5.23 -13.17 7.18
N LEU A 9 5.01 -12.11 7.97
CA LEU A 9 4.73 -10.75 7.48
C LEU A 9 5.89 -10.18 6.65
N ALA A 10 7.14 -10.38 7.07
CA ALA A 10 8.29 -9.95 6.28
C ALA A 10 8.42 -10.67 4.93
N ARG A 11 7.84 -11.87 4.81
CA ARG A 11 7.88 -12.73 3.62
C ARG A 11 6.66 -12.60 2.69
N THR A 12 5.75 -11.67 2.96
CA THR A 12 4.62 -11.43 2.05
C THR A 12 5.10 -10.86 0.71
N THR A 13 4.29 -11.00 -0.35
CA THR A 13 4.69 -10.59 -1.71
C THR A 13 4.89 -9.08 -1.79
N ILE A 14 4.01 -8.28 -1.18
CA ILE A 14 4.14 -6.83 -1.18
C ILE A 14 5.33 -6.41 -0.30
N ALA A 15 5.63 -7.14 0.76
CA ALA A 15 6.82 -6.90 1.56
C ALA A 15 8.11 -7.15 0.76
N GLY A 16 8.18 -8.27 0.04
CA GLY A 16 9.30 -8.57 -0.85
C GLY A 16 9.47 -7.52 -1.96
N TRP A 17 8.38 -7.07 -2.57
CA TRP A 17 8.39 -5.98 -3.55
C TRP A 17 8.95 -4.68 -2.97
N TYR A 18 8.44 -4.27 -1.80
CA TYR A 18 8.87 -3.03 -1.16
C TYR A 18 10.36 -3.09 -0.79
N LEU A 19 10.78 -4.13 -0.08
CA LEU A 19 12.16 -4.28 0.41
C LEU A 19 13.16 -4.38 -0.74
N ARG A 20 12.87 -5.17 -1.77
CA ARG A 20 13.75 -5.28 -2.94
C ARG A 20 13.96 -3.95 -3.66
N LEU A 21 12.93 -3.10 -3.72
CA LEU A 21 13.06 -1.77 -4.29
C LEU A 21 13.81 -0.82 -3.33
N ALA A 22 13.47 -0.85 -2.05
CA ALA A 22 14.07 0.00 -1.04
C ALA A 22 15.57 -0.26 -0.82
N ASP A 23 15.98 -1.52 -0.88
CA ASP A 23 17.37 -1.95 -0.64
C ASP A 23 18.25 -1.89 -1.91
N ASN A 24 17.71 -1.42 -3.04
CA ASN A 24 18.49 -1.29 -4.27
C ASN A 24 19.49 -0.12 -4.17
N GLN A 25 20.74 -0.44 -3.87
CA GLN A 25 21.84 0.53 -3.71
C GLN A 25 22.41 1.07 -5.04
N CYS A 26 21.91 0.62 -6.21
CA CYS A 26 22.45 1.07 -7.49
C CYS A 26 22.03 2.51 -7.82
N THR A 27 22.96 3.46 -7.64
CA THR A 27 22.75 4.89 -7.86
C THR A 27 22.36 5.26 -9.29
N GLN A 28 22.82 4.49 -10.30
CA GLN A 28 22.48 4.73 -11.71
C GLN A 28 21.08 4.24 -12.11
N ARG A 29 20.45 3.39 -11.30
CA ARG A 29 19.13 2.78 -11.58
C ARG A 29 18.25 2.80 -10.34
N ASN A 30 18.27 3.90 -9.60
CA ASN A 30 17.49 4.03 -8.38
C ASN A 30 16.00 4.32 -8.70
N HIS A 31 15.35 3.33 -9.30
CA HIS A 31 13.92 3.34 -9.65
C HIS A 31 13.05 3.58 -8.42
N TRP A 32 13.52 3.17 -7.25
CA TRP A 32 12.86 3.41 -5.98
C TRP A 32 12.83 4.89 -5.60
N GLN A 33 13.95 5.60 -5.73
CA GLN A 33 13.99 7.04 -5.51
C GLN A 33 13.03 7.75 -6.47
N THR A 34 12.99 7.33 -7.74
CA THR A 34 12.01 7.85 -8.70
C THR A 34 10.58 7.61 -8.24
N LYS A 35 10.22 6.37 -7.87
CA LYS A 35 8.89 6.06 -7.33
C LYS A 35 8.54 6.93 -6.11
N ILE A 36 9.47 7.10 -5.16
CA ILE A 36 9.26 7.97 -3.99
C ILE A 36 8.95 9.40 -4.39
N MET A 37 9.64 9.98 -5.39
CA MET A 37 9.34 11.35 -5.84
C MET A 37 7.89 11.49 -6.32
N TYR A 38 7.40 10.49 -7.06
CA TYR A 38 6.01 10.48 -7.53
C TYR A 38 5.00 10.18 -6.41
N TYR A 39 5.33 9.30 -5.46
CA TYR A 39 4.50 9.04 -4.28
C TYR A 39 4.34 10.27 -3.40
N ARG A 40 5.43 11.01 -3.17
CA ARG A 40 5.41 12.28 -2.44
C ARG A 40 4.53 13.31 -3.13
N ALA A 41 4.69 13.49 -4.45
CA ALA A 41 3.85 14.39 -5.22
C ALA A 41 2.36 14.03 -5.13
N VAL A 42 2.01 12.74 -5.16
CA VAL A 42 0.62 12.28 -4.95
C VAL A 42 0.11 12.63 -3.56
N ALA A 43 0.88 12.31 -2.51
CA ALA A 43 0.47 12.57 -1.13
C ALA A 43 0.29 14.08 -0.87
N GLU A 44 1.23 14.91 -1.34
CA GLU A 44 1.18 16.37 -1.20
C GLU A 44 0.01 16.99 -1.97
N LEU A 45 -0.23 16.55 -3.22
CA LEU A 45 -1.35 17.07 -4.01
C LEU A 45 -2.71 16.70 -3.41
N LEU A 46 -2.87 15.48 -2.90
CA LEU A 46 -4.10 15.06 -2.21
C LEU A 46 -4.31 15.84 -0.92
N ALA A 47 -3.24 16.09 -0.15
CA ALA A 47 -3.33 16.89 1.08
C ALA A 47 -3.67 18.35 0.79
N ALA A 48 -3.10 18.93 -0.27
CA ALA A 48 -3.34 20.33 -0.64
C ALA A 48 -4.71 20.56 -1.28
N ARG A 49 -5.27 19.55 -1.96
CA ARG A 49 -6.53 19.65 -2.73
C ARG A 49 -7.36 18.37 -2.62
N PRO A 50 -7.92 18.07 -1.43
CA PRO A 50 -8.62 16.81 -1.18
C PRO A 50 -9.83 16.57 -2.08
N ASP A 51 -10.52 17.64 -2.50
CA ASP A 51 -11.73 17.56 -3.33
C ASP A 51 -11.45 17.51 -4.84
N HIS A 52 -10.18 17.60 -5.26
CA HIS A 52 -9.81 17.61 -6.67
C HIS A 52 -9.25 16.27 -7.13
N SER A 53 -9.83 15.74 -8.21
CA SER A 53 -9.29 14.56 -8.88
C SER A 53 -7.86 14.81 -9.37
N LEU A 54 -6.95 13.92 -8.98
CA LEU A 54 -5.58 13.94 -9.48
C LEU A 54 -5.54 13.66 -10.98
N THR A 55 -4.66 14.37 -11.67
CA THR A 55 -4.33 14.09 -13.07
C THR A 55 -2.85 13.80 -13.20
N TRP A 56 -2.46 13.02 -14.20
CA TRP A 56 -1.04 12.75 -14.47
C TRP A 56 -0.25 14.05 -14.70
N LYS A 57 -0.86 15.08 -15.30
CA LYS A 57 -0.22 16.39 -15.53
C LYS A 57 0.08 17.11 -14.23
N ALA A 58 -0.89 17.12 -13.30
CA ALA A 58 -0.71 17.74 -11.99
C ALA A 58 0.41 17.04 -11.20
N ILE A 59 0.42 15.70 -11.21
CA ILE A 59 1.47 14.90 -10.53
C ILE A 59 2.85 15.22 -11.12
N VAL A 60 2.99 15.14 -12.45
CA VAL A 60 4.26 15.45 -13.13
C VAL A 60 4.73 16.88 -12.83
N GLY A 61 3.82 17.84 -12.75
CA GLY A 61 4.15 19.23 -12.39
C GLY A 61 4.56 19.43 -10.93
N ALA A 62 4.11 18.57 -10.02
CA ALA A 62 4.45 18.64 -8.59
C ALA A 62 5.75 17.91 -8.23
N VAL A 63 6.20 16.94 -9.04
CA VAL A 63 7.42 16.16 -8.77
C VAL A 63 8.68 17.05 -8.79
N GLN A 64 9.44 16.99 -7.70
CA GLN A 64 10.75 17.64 -7.54
C GLN A 64 11.90 16.62 -7.60
N PRO A 65 13.07 16.98 -8.17
CA PRO A 65 13.40 18.29 -8.77
C PRO A 65 12.77 18.49 -10.16
N ARG A 66 12.37 17.40 -10.83
CA ARG A 66 11.70 17.46 -12.13
C ARG A 66 10.92 16.20 -12.42
N GLY A 67 9.60 16.33 -12.56
CA GLY A 67 8.77 15.29 -13.17
C GLY A 67 8.85 15.33 -14.69
N CYS A 68 8.63 14.19 -15.33
CA CYS A 68 8.37 14.15 -16.76
C CYS A 68 7.30 13.10 -17.11
N ARG A 69 6.71 13.25 -18.29
CA ARG A 69 5.63 12.38 -18.76
C ARG A 69 6.10 10.95 -19.00
N SER A 70 7.25 10.74 -19.65
CA SER A 70 7.77 9.40 -19.92
C SER A 70 8.03 8.64 -18.63
N THR A 71 8.75 9.26 -17.67
CA THR A 71 9.02 8.66 -16.37
C THR A 71 7.75 8.38 -15.57
N PHE A 72 6.71 9.23 -15.66
CA PHE A 72 5.41 8.94 -15.05
C PHE A 72 4.86 7.58 -15.51
N TYR A 73 4.86 7.30 -16.82
CA TYR A 73 4.39 6.01 -17.34
C TYR A 73 5.37 4.85 -17.15
N GLU A 74 6.64 5.12 -16.79
CA GLU A 74 7.57 4.09 -16.34
C GLU A 74 7.32 3.66 -14.89
N VAL A 75 6.80 4.55 -14.05
CA VAL A 75 6.53 4.26 -12.62
C VAL A 75 5.07 3.96 -12.31
N ALA A 76 4.13 4.37 -13.16
CA ALA A 76 2.69 4.24 -12.96
C ALA A 76 1.97 3.54 -14.13
N GLY A 77 0.91 2.78 -13.81
CA GLY A 77 0.09 2.05 -14.77
C GLY A 77 0.50 0.60 -14.98
N GLN A 78 -0.25 -0.10 -15.84
CA GLN A 78 -0.17 -1.56 -16.00
C GLN A 78 1.20 -2.07 -16.49
N ARG A 79 1.95 -1.22 -17.20
CA ARG A 79 3.29 -1.53 -17.72
C ARG A 79 4.40 -0.85 -16.93
N ALA A 80 4.10 -0.31 -15.76
CA ALA A 80 5.10 0.27 -14.88
C ALA A 80 6.19 -0.75 -14.57
N ARG A 81 7.45 -0.31 -14.64
CA ARG A 81 8.57 -1.14 -14.21
C ARG A 81 8.46 -1.36 -12.71
N HIS A 82 8.61 -2.62 -12.29
CA HIS A 82 8.52 -3.02 -10.89
C HIS A 82 7.21 -2.58 -10.23
N GLY A 83 6.08 -2.68 -10.95
CA GLY A 83 4.75 -2.43 -10.41
C GLY A 83 4.32 -3.51 -9.41
N MET A 84 3.68 -3.12 -8.32
CA MET A 84 3.24 -4.04 -7.26
C MET A 84 2.31 -5.14 -7.81
N ILE A 85 1.40 -4.77 -8.72
CA ILE A 85 0.46 -5.71 -9.34
C ILE A 85 1.18 -6.81 -10.13
N GLY A 86 2.25 -6.47 -10.84
CA GLY A 86 3.03 -7.46 -11.58
C GLY A 86 3.66 -8.51 -10.67
N GLU A 87 4.13 -8.11 -9.49
CA GLU A 87 4.69 -9.02 -8.48
C GLU A 87 3.63 -9.94 -7.87
N LEU A 88 2.45 -9.40 -7.56
CA LEU A 88 1.32 -10.18 -7.05
C LEU A 88 0.84 -11.23 -8.06
N LEU A 89 0.82 -10.88 -9.35
CA LEU A 89 0.47 -11.82 -10.42
C LEU A 89 1.56 -12.88 -10.61
N ALA A 90 2.84 -12.50 -10.54
CA ALA A 90 3.96 -13.43 -10.68
C ALA A 90 4.07 -14.42 -9.52
N ASP A 91 3.66 -14.02 -8.31
CA ASP A 91 3.60 -14.90 -7.14
C ASP A 91 2.60 -16.05 -7.29
N GLY A 92 1.49 -15.82 -8.02
CA GLY A 92 0.56 -16.88 -8.45
C GLY A 92 -0.30 -17.52 -7.33
N ARG A 93 -0.04 -17.25 -6.05
CA ARG A 93 -0.91 -17.73 -4.95
C ARG A 93 -2.29 -17.09 -5.08
N LEU A 94 -3.33 -17.86 -4.75
CA LEU A 94 -4.72 -17.41 -4.89
C LEU A 94 -4.98 -16.06 -4.20
N SER A 95 -4.49 -15.88 -2.97
CA SER A 95 -4.60 -14.61 -2.24
C SER A 95 -3.93 -13.45 -2.97
N SER A 96 -2.74 -13.67 -3.55
CA SER A 96 -2.01 -12.65 -4.29
C SER A 96 -2.74 -12.27 -5.58
N VAL A 97 -3.30 -13.24 -6.29
CA VAL A 97 -4.12 -13.02 -7.48
C VAL A 97 -5.41 -12.26 -7.12
N GLU A 98 -6.09 -12.60 -6.03
CA GLU A 98 -7.27 -11.86 -5.58
C GLU A 98 -6.94 -10.40 -5.25
N ILE A 99 -5.81 -10.14 -4.58
CA ILE A 99 -5.32 -8.78 -4.33
C ILE A 99 -5.01 -8.08 -5.66
N ALA A 100 -4.29 -8.73 -6.58
CA ALA A 100 -3.99 -8.17 -7.89
C ALA A 100 -5.24 -7.79 -8.67
N MET A 101 -6.29 -8.62 -8.63
CA MET A 101 -7.57 -8.34 -9.28
C MET A 101 -8.32 -7.17 -8.62
N ARG A 102 -8.21 -7.02 -7.30
CA ARG A 102 -8.83 -5.90 -6.59
C ARG A 102 -8.10 -4.59 -6.82
N TYR A 103 -6.78 -4.60 -6.82
CA TYR A 103 -5.93 -3.40 -6.95
C TYR A 103 -5.48 -3.12 -8.39
N GLY A 104 -5.78 -4.00 -9.33
CA GLY A 104 -5.56 -3.77 -10.76
C GLY A 104 -6.41 -2.60 -11.24
N ARG A 105 -5.75 -1.55 -11.75
CA ARG A 105 -6.41 -0.37 -12.31
C ARG A 105 -6.19 -0.29 -13.81
N ILE A 106 -7.14 0.33 -14.50
CA ILE A 106 -6.97 0.76 -15.89
C ILE A 106 -6.16 2.06 -15.92
N GLY A 107 -6.48 2.99 -15.01
CA GLY A 107 -5.84 4.30 -14.93
C GLY A 107 -4.52 4.28 -14.16
N PRO A 108 -3.46 4.92 -14.70
CA PRO A 108 -2.14 4.96 -14.05
C PRO A 108 -2.13 5.79 -12.77
N VAL A 109 -3.01 6.81 -12.66
CA VAL A 109 -3.09 7.67 -11.48
C VAL A 109 -3.61 6.87 -10.28
N GLU A 110 -4.68 6.13 -10.45
CA GLU A 110 -5.29 5.31 -9.40
C GLU A 110 -4.33 4.22 -8.94
N GLN A 111 -3.57 3.61 -9.86
CA GLN A 111 -2.55 2.63 -9.50
C GLN A 111 -1.41 3.27 -8.70
N LEU A 112 -0.96 4.46 -9.09
CA LEU A 112 0.07 5.18 -8.36
C LEU A 112 -0.40 5.56 -6.95
N ILE A 113 -1.68 5.95 -6.80
CA ILE A 113 -2.29 6.19 -5.49
C ILE A 113 -2.25 4.93 -4.64
N ASP A 114 -2.65 3.78 -5.18
CA ASP A 114 -2.66 2.50 -4.44
C ASP A 114 -1.24 2.09 -3.99
N GLU A 115 -0.21 2.28 -4.82
CA GLU A 115 1.20 2.07 -4.43
C GLU A 115 1.70 3.12 -3.41
N THR A 116 1.24 4.38 -3.51
CA THR A 116 1.54 5.46 -2.55
C THR A 116 0.97 5.15 -1.16
N LYS A 117 -0.22 4.54 -1.08
CA LYS A 117 -0.80 4.05 0.18
C LYS A 117 0.10 3.01 0.84
N VAL A 118 0.61 2.04 0.06
CA VAL A 118 1.55 1.04 0.57
C VAL A 118 2.84 1.69 1.08
N TRP A 119 3.41 2.62 0.32
CA TRP A 119 4.63 3.32 0.71
C TRP A 119 4.45 4.13 2.01
N SER A 120 3.39 4.94 2.09
CA SER A 120 3.13 5.78 3.28
C SER A 120 2.70 4.97 4.51
N PHE A 121 2.05 3.82 4.32
CA PHE A 121 1.67 2.92 5.42
C PHE A 121 2.85 2.08 5.94
N TRP A 122 3.92 1.91 5.16
CA TRP A 122 5.02 1.01 5.49
C TRP A 122 5.61 1.21 6.91
N PRO A 123 5.89 2.43 7.39
CA PRO A 123 6.40 2.63 8.75
C PRO A 123 5.40 2.20 9.85
N HIS A 124 4.10 2.27 9.56
CA HIS A 124 3.04 1.81 10.48
C HIS A 124 2.97 0.28 10.50
N ARG A 125 3.09 -0.34 9.33
CA ARG A 125 3.19 -1.78 9.16
C ARG A 125 4.38 -2.37 9.92
N GLN A 126 5.54 -1.72 9.88
CA GLN A 126 6.74 -2.19 10.59
C GLN A 126 6.52 -2.25 12.11
N ARG A 127 6.00 -1.17 12.71
CA ARG A 127 5.67 -1.15 14.15
C ARG A 127 4.60 -2.18 14.53
N PHE A 128 3.61 -2.38 13.66
CA PHE A 128 2.63 -3.46 13.82
C PHE A 128 3.29 -4.84 13.80
N ALA A 129 4.16 -5.12 12.83
CA ALA A 129 4.83 -6.42 12.72
C ALA A 129 5.71 -6.72 13.94
N GLU A 130 6.38 -5.70 14.49
CA GLU A 130 7.15 -5.79 15.74
C GLU A 130 6.26 -6.07 16.96
N SER A 131 5.11 -5.40 17.08
CA SER A 131 4.18 -5.58 18.22
C SER A 131 3.36 -6.88 18.14
N ALA A 132 3.07 -7.39 16.94
CA ALA A 132 2.40 -8.67 16.73
C ALA A 132 3.21 -9.87 17.27
N GLN A 133 4.51 -9.68 17.55
CA GLN A 133 5.34 -10.66 18.26
C GLN A 133 4.92 -10.85 19.73
N ALA A 134 4.08 -10.00 20.31
CA ALA A 134 3.64 -10.12 21.70
C ALA A 134 2.22 -10.69 21.87
N ALA A 135 1.40 -10.66 20.81
CA ALA A 135 -0.03 -10.94 20.93
C ALA A 135 -0.39 -12.42 20.71
N GLY A 136 -1.26 -12.95 21.58
CA GLY A 136 -1.89 -14.27 21.42
C GLY A 136 -3.02 -14.26 20.37
N PRO A 137 -3.66 -15.41 20.10
CA PRO A 137 -4.79 -15.46 19.17
C PRO A 137 -5.95 -14.58 19.65
N SER A 138 -6.36 -13.62 18.82
CA SER A 138 -7.52 -12.76 19.06
C SER A 138 -8.77 -13.34 18.37
N PRO A 139 -9.95 -13.30 19.00
CA PRO A 139 -11.22 -13.61 18.35
C PRO A 139 -11.68 -12.50 17.38
N ASP A 140 -11.04 -11.32 17.40
CA ASP A 140 -11.41 -10.20 16.53
C ASP A 140 -11.10 -10.54 15.06
N PRO A 141 -12.07 -10.37 14.14
CA PRO A 141 -11.83 -10.54 12.71
C PRO A 141 -10.73 -9.64 12.13
N VAL A 142 -10.37 -8.54 12.80
CA VAL A 142 -9.21 -7.70 12.47
C VAL A 142 -8.42 -7.47 13.76
N PRO A 143 -7.16 -7.94 13.85
CA PRO A 143 -6.35 -7.72 15.05
C PRO A 143 -6.27 -6.24 15.44
N GLY A 144 -6.39 -5.95 16.74
CA GLY A 144 -6.45 -4.59 17.27
C GLY A 144 -5.24 -3.76 16.86
N GLU A 145 -4.06 -4.38 16.85
CA GLU A 145 -2.80 -3.75 16.46
C GLU A 145 -2.78 -3.36 14.96
N LEU A 146 -3.36 -4.19 14.08
CA LEU A 146 -3.50 -3.85 12.66
C LEU A 146 -4.52 -2.72 12.47
N ARG A 147 -5.63 -2.76 13.22
CA ARG A 147 -6.63 -1.69 13.23
C ARG A 147 -6.00 -0.36 13.68
N ASP A 148 -5.27 -0.36 14.78
CA ASP A 148 -4.62 0.83 15.33
C ASP A 148 -3.55 1.38 14.39
N ALA A 149 -2.77 0.51 13.73
CA ALA A 149 -1.81 0.93 12.72
C ALA A 149 -2.48 1.63 11.54
N LEU A 150 -3.61 1.08 11.05
CA LEU A 150 -4.39 1.68 9.95
C LEU A 150 -5.01 3.02 10.34
N LEU A 151 -5.63 3.10 11.52
CA LEU A 151 -6.23 4.35 11.99
C LEU A 151 -5.17 5.43 12.22
N THR A 152 -4.03 5.08 12.84
CA THR A 152 -2.90 6.01 13.03
C THR A 152 -2.34 6.49 11.69
N TRP A 153 -2.31 5.64 10.66
CA TRP A 153 -1.90 6.03 9.32
C TRP A 153 -2.92 6.96 8.65
N GLN A 154 -4.22 6.65 8.77
CA GLN A 154 -5.31 7.47 8.26
C GLN A 154 -5.30 8.87 8.88
N ASP A 155 -5.15 8.98 10.20
CA ASP A 155 -5.12 10.27 10.91
C ASP A 155 -3.99 11.17 10.38
N ARG A 156 -2.86 10.57 9.99
CA ARG A 156 -1.72 11.30 9.39
C ARG A 156 -1.85 11.55 7.90
N ASN A 157 -2.70 10.80 7.21
CA ASN A 157 -2.83 10.84 5.75
C ASN A 157 -4.31 10.81 5.31
N PRO A 158 -5.20 11.69 5.82
CA PRO A 158 -6.64 11.53 5.65
C PRO A 158 -7.08 11.57 4.19
N ALA A 159 -6.53 12.51 3.40
CA ALA A 159 -6.86 12.62 1.97
C ALA A 159 -6.37 11.40 1.16
N LEU A 160 -5.19 10.87 1.48
CA LEU A 160 -4.66 9.66 0.84
C LEU A 160 -5.43 8.40 1.28
N ALA A 161 -5.87 8.33 2.53
CA ALA A 161 -6.74 7.28 3.02
C ALA A 161 -8.07 7.29 2.26
N ALA A 162 -8.71 8.45 2.12
CA ALA A 162 -9.98 8.63 1.40
C ALA A 162 -9.91 8.35 -0.10
N ALA A 163 -8.76 8.64 -0.73
CA ALA A 163 -8.55 8.43 -2.16
C ALA A 163 -8.89 6.99 -2.59
N ASN A 164 -9.33 6.80 -3.83
CA ASN A 164 -9.73 5.48 -4.33
C ASN A 164 -10.82 4.79 -3.48
N ALA A 165 -11.79 5.57 -2.97
CA ALA A 165 -12.97 5.12 -2.23
C ALA A 165 -12.67 4.45 -0.87
N HIS A 166 -11.70 4.99 -0.13
CA HIS A 166 -11.25 4.48 1.18
C HIS A 166 -10.62 3.09 1.13
N ARG A 167 -10.18 2.63 -0.04
CA ARG A 167 -9.50 1.34 -0.15
C ARG A 167 -8.21 1.35 0.69
N PRO A 168 -7.95 0.33 1.53
CA PRO A 168 -6.76 0.28 2.38
C PRO A 168 -5.47 0.12 1.58
N PRO A 169 -4.29 0.27 2.21
CA PRO A 169 -3.02 -0.18 1.64
C PRO A 169 -3.08 -1.69 1.34
N ALA A 170 -2.67 -2.10 0.13
CA ALA A 170 -2.74 -3.50 -0.29
C ALA A 170 -1.95 -4.45 0.62
N CYS A 171 -0.83 -4.00 1.20
CA CYS A 171 -0.07 -4.78 2.19
C CYS A 171 -0.89 -5.08 3.45
N ALA A 172 -1.76 -4.19 3.92
CA ALA A 172 -2.62 -4.46 5.07
C ALA A 172 -3.66 -5.56 4.77
N VAL A 173 -4.15 -5.62 3.52
CA VAL A 173 -5.05 -6.70 3.06
C VAL A 173 -4.31 -8.04 3.02
N GLU A 174 -3.07 -8.03 2.51
CA GLU A 174 -2.21 -9.20 2.50
C GLU A 174 -1.91 -9.70 3.91
N ASP A 175 -1.54 -8.78 4.82
CA ASP A 175 -1.25 -9.06 6.23
C ASP A 175 -2.47 -9.68 6.92
N LEU A 176 -3.67 -9.09 6.75
CA LEU A 176 -4.89 -9.62 7.32
C LEU A 176 -5.23 -11.02 6.78
N THR A 177 -5.05 -11.24 5.48
CA THR A 177 -5.25 -12.56 4.85
C THR A 177 -4.30 -13.60 5.45
N LEU A 178 -3.04 -13.22 5.67
CA LEU A 178 -2.01 -14.08 6.28
C LEU A 178 -2.29 -14.39 7.76
N LEU A 179 -2.73 -13.41 8.54
CA LEU A 179 -3.08 -13.59 9.96
C LEU A 179 -4.25 -14.59 10.14
N HIS A 180 -5.17 -14.61 9.17
CA HIS A 180 -6.24 -15.61 9.09
C HIS A 180 -5.81 -16.94 8.44
N ARG A 181 -4.50 -17.14 8.19
CA ARG A 181 -3.92 -18.34 7.57
C ARG A 181 -4.59 -18.70 6.25
N GLY A 182 -4.95 -17.70 5.44
CA GLY A 182 -5.63 -17.87 4.15
C GLY A 182 -7.11 -18.25 4.25
N ARG A 183 -7.70 -18.35 5.46
CA ARG A 183 -9.13 -18.64 5.63
C ARG A 183 -10.04 -17.44 5.34
N LEU A 184 -9.47 -16.25 5.33
CA LEU A 184 -10.14 -15.02 4.95
C LEU A 184 -9.73 -14.65 3.52
N ALA A 185 -10.68 -14.67 2.58
CA ALA A 185 -10.43 -14.23 1.21
C ALA A 185 -9.99 -12.76 1.19
N ALA A 186 -9.08 -12.40 0.29
CA ALA A 186 -8.50 -11.04 0.24
C ALA A 186 -9.58 -9.98 -0.05
N THR A 187 -10.63 -10.36 -0.78
CA THR A 187 -11.78 -9.52 -1.06
C THR A 187 -12.58 -9.15 0.21
N ARG A 188 -12.73 -10.09 1.14
CA ARG A 188 -13.38 -9.84 2.44
C ARG A 188 -12.46 -9.09 3.38
N ALA A 189 -11.16 -9.38 3.35
CA ALA A 189 -10.16 -8.63 4.11
C ALA A 189 -10.16 -7.15 3.68
N GLU A 190 -10.15 -6.86 2.38
CA GLU A 190 -10.27 -5.51 1.84
C GLU A 190 -11.56 -4.82 2.30
N GLY A 191 -12.71 -5.47 2.17
CA GLY A 191 -13.99 -4.91 2.61
C GLY A 191 -14.00 -4.52 4.08
N ARG A 192 -13.52 -5.39 4.99
CA ARG A 192 -13.45 -5.10 6.43
C ARG A 192 -12.54 -3.93 6.76
N LEU A 193 -11.38 -3.85 6.12
CA LEU A 193 -10.45 -2.75 6.32
C LEU A 193 -10.97 -1.43 5.72
N THR A 194 -11.66 -1.49 4.58
CA THR A 194 -12.35 -0.34 3.99
C THR A 194 -13.45 0.20 4.92
N GLU A 195 -14.23 -0.68 5.57
CA GLU A 195 -15.23 -0.27 6.57
C GLU A 195 -14.60 0.46 7.76
N ILE A 196 -13.48 -0.05 8.29
CA ILE A 196 -12.72 0.61 9.35
C ILE A 196 -12.32 2.03 8.92
N LEU A 197 -11.78 2.20 7.71
CA LEU A 197 -11.32 3.50 7.23
C LEU A 197 -12.47 4.49 6.99
N ARG A 198 -13.65 4.00 6.54
CA ARG A 198 -14.84 4.84 6.31
C ARG A 198 -15.53 5.31 7.58
N HIS A 199 -15.51 4.49 8.62
CA HIS A 199 -16.20 4.75 9.88
C HIS A 199 -15.27 5.23 11.00
N ALA A 200 -14.00 5.48 10.68
CA ALA A 200 -13.10 6.19 11.58
C ALA A 200 -13.68 7.60 11.82
N ALA A 201 -14.20 7.83 13.03
CA ALA A 201 -14.54 9.18 13.45
C ALA A 201 -13.26 10.03 13.46
N PRO A 202 -13.30 11.29 13.01
CA PRO A 202 -12.17 12.19 13.21
C PRO A 202 -11.87 12.27 14.72
N ARG A 203 -10.65 11.88 15.10
CA ARG A 203 -10.16 11.96 16.48
C ARG A 203 -9.66 13.35 16.81
#